data_AF-A0A3E0N5N7-F1
#
_entry.id   AF-A0A3E0N5N7-F1
#
_cell.length_a   1.000
_cell.length_b   1.000
_cell.length_c   1.000
_cell.angle_alpha   90.00
_cell.angle_beta   90.00
_cell.angle_gamma   90.00
#
_symmetry.space_group_name_H-M   'P 1'
#
loop_
_entity.id
_entity.type
_entity.pdbx_description
1 polymer ?
#
loop_
_entity_poly.entity_id
_entity_poly.type
_entity_poly.pdbx_seq_one_letter_code
_entity_poly.pdbx_strand_id
1 'polypeptide(L)'
;MSALETVAVVLALAYVMLAMRQNRLCWVAAFVSALLYLVIFADVKLYMEAGLQVVYATMAIVGWIFWGRDNTTDTLPVTTRSWQFHATALLGIAIGTWASGSWLAAYTDAARPFVDAGTTVSAIVCT
;
A
#
# COMPACT_ATOMS: atom_id res chain seq x y z
N MET A 1 -4.26 6.26 -20.85
CA MET A 1 -4.60 6.91 -19.57
C MET A 1 -6.09 7.14 -19.58
N SER A 2 -6.85 6.28 -18.90
CA SER A 2 -8.28 6.50 -18.71
C SER A 2 -8.48 7.73 -17.80
N ALA A 3 -9.65 8.37 -17.91
CA ALA A 3 -9.98 9.49 -17.02
C ALA A 3 -9.95 9.05 -15.54
N LEU A 4 -10.32 7.79 -15.27
CA LEU A 4 -10.36 7.20 -13.93
C LEU A 4 -8.96 7.02 -13.34
N GLU A 5 -7.99 6.51 -14.11
CA GLU A 5 -6.58 6.43 -13.70
C GLU A 5 -6.02 7.82 -13.37
N THR A 6 -6.36 8.82 -14.18
CA THR A 6 -5.90 10.21 -13.96
C THR A 6 -6.43 10.75 -12.63
N VAL A 7 -7.71 10.53 -12.34
CA VAL A 7 -8.33 10.93 -11.07
C VAL A 7 -7.69 10.20 -9.89
N ALA A 8 -7.43 8.89 -10.01
CA ALA A 8 -6.76 8.10 -8.98
C ALA A 8 -5.36 8.65 -8.68
N VAL A 9 -4.55 8.92 -9.71
CA VAL A 9 -3.21 9.52 -9.55
C VAL A 9 -3.28 10.88 -8.85
N VAL A 10 -4.20 11.76 -9.26
CA VAL A 10 -4.35 13.08 -8.65
C VAL A 10 -4.73 12.97 -7.17
N LEU A 11 -5.61 12.04 -6.81
CA LEU A 11 -5.98 11.79 -5.41
C LEU A 11 -4.81 11.22 -4.59
N ALA A 12 -4.02 10.30 -5.15
CA ALA A 12 -2.82 9.79 -4.50
C ALA A 12 -1.79 10.90 -4.22
N LEU A 13 -1.58 11.80 -5.19
CA LEU A 13 -0.72 12.97 -5.01
C LEU A 13 -1.30 13.93 -3.95
N ALA A 14 -2.62 14.16 -3.98
CA ALA A 14 -3.30 14.98 -2.98
C ALA A 14 -3.15 14.39 -1.56
N TYR A 15 -3.25 13.07 -1.41
CA TYR A 15 -2.98 12.38 -0.14
C TYR A 15 -1.59 12.74 0.40
N VAL A 16 -0.53 12.57 -0.39
CA VAL A 16 0.84 12.86 0.05
C VAL A 16 1.00 14.33 0.44
N MET A 17 0.50 15.25 -0.39
CA MET A 17 0.56 16.69 -0.10
C MET A 17 -0.20 17.07 1.19
N LEU A 18 -1.37 16.49 1.41
CA LEU A 18 -2.16 16.73 2.62
C LEU A 18 -1.52 16.10 3.86
N ALA A 19 -0.94 14.90 3.73
CA ALA A 19 -0.22 14.22 4.81
C ALA A 19 1.01 15.02 5.25
N MET A 20 1.78 15.57 4.30
CA MET A 20 2.90 16.49 4.60
C MET A 20 2.44 17.76 5.33
N ARG A 21 1.23 18.25 5.05
CA ARG A 21 0.62 19.41 5.73
C ARG A 21 -0.11 19.03 7.02
N GLN A 22 0.02 17.79 7.47
CA GLN A 22 -0.67 17.23 8.64
C GLN A 22 -2.20 17.40 8.60
N ASN A 23 -2.78 17.49 7.40
CA ASN A 23 -4.21 17.68 7.22
C ASN A 23 -4.94 16.34 7.16
N ARG A 24 -5.90 16.13 8.08
CA ARG A 24 -6.70 14.91 8.20
C ARG A 24 -7.43 14.51 6.91
N LEU A 25 -7.73 15.46 6.01
CA LEU A 25 -8.31 15.19 4.69
C LEU A 25 -7.42 14.28 3.81
N CYS A 26 -6.15 14.09 4.16
CA CYS A 26 -5.27 13.15 3.49
C CYS A 26 -5.89 11.74 3.44
N TRP A 27 -6.53 11.28 4.52
CA TRP A 27 -7.12 9.95 4.58
C TRP A 27 -8.31 9.78 3.66
N VAL A 28 -9.11 10.83 3.44
CA VAL A 28 -10.21 10.79 2.47
C VAL A 28 -9.66 10.65 1.06
N ALA A 29 -8.63 11.43 0.72
CA ALA A 29 -7.95 11.33 -0.57
C ALA A 29 -7.34 9.93 -0.78
N ALA A 30 -6.68 9.38 0.25
CA ALA A 30 -6.11 8.04 0.23
C ALA A 30 -7.18 6.96 0.03
N PHE A 31 -8.30 7.04 0.78
CA PHE A 31 -9.38 6.07 0.70
C PHE A 31 -10.02 6.04 -0.69
N VAL A 32 -10.38 7.21 -1.24
CA VAL A 32 -10.99 7.29 -2.58
C VAL A 32 -9.99 6.82 -3.64
N SER A 33 -8.72 7.22 -3.53
CA SER A 33 -7.67 6.75 -4.44
C SER A 33 -7.51 5.22 -4.40
N ALA A 34 -7.49 4.62 -3.22
CA ALA A 34 -7.33 3.18 -3.04
C ALA A 34 -8.52 2.41 -3.64
N LEU A 35 -9.76 2.89 -3.47
CA LEU A 35 -10.92 2.28 -4.10
C LEU A 35 -10.87 2.33 -5.64
N LEU A 36 -10.39 3.43 -6.22
CA LEU A 36 -10.21 3.51 -7.67
C LEU A 36 -9.12 2.55 -8.16
N TYR A 37 -7.98 2.49 -7.47
CA TYR A 37 -6.91 1.57 -7.81
C TYR A 37 -7.29 0.10 -7.60
N LEU A 38 -8.14 -0.22 -6.64
CA LEU A 38 -8.67 -1.57 -6.44
C LEU A 38 -9.37 -2.06 -7.71
N VAL A 39 -10.23 -1.22 -8.31
CA VAL A 39 -10.95 -1.56 -9.54
C VAL A 39 -9.98 -1.64 -10.72
N ILE A 40 -9.11 -0.63 -10.89
CA ILE A 40 -8.13 -0.61 -12.00
C ILE A 40 -7.23 -1.87 -11.97
N PHE A 41 -6.71 -2.23 -10.79
CA PHE A 41 -5.80 -3.37 -10.65
C PHE A 41 -6.51 -4.71 -10.79
N ALA A 42 -7.77 -4.82 -10.35
CA ALA A 42 -8.58 -6.00 -10.62
C ALA A 42 -8.82 -6.20 -12.14
N ASP A 43 -9.11 -5.12 -12.88
CA ASP A 43 -9.37 -5.17 -14.32
C ASP A 43 -8.15 -5.63 -15.13
N VAL A 44 -6.94 -5.22 -14.72
CA VAL A 44 -5.67 -5.63 -15.35
C VAL A 44 -5.06 -6.89 -14.73
N LYS A 45 -5.80 -7.59 -13.85
CA LYS A 45 -5.43 -8.87 -13.24
C LYS A 45 -4.15 -8.81 -12.39
N LEU A 46 -3.96 -7.70 -11.69
CA LEU A 46 -2.96 -7.53 -10.63
C LEU A 46 -3.66 -7.74 -9.28
N TYR A 47 -3.88 -9.01 -8.94
CA TYR A 47 -4.73 -9.38 -7.82
C TYR A 47 -4.11 -9.07 -6.46
N MET A 48 -2.77 -9.18 -6.33
CA MET A 48 -2.09 -8.83 -5.07
C MET A 48 -2.14 -7.32 -4.85
N GLU A 49 -1.84 -6.52 -5.88
CA GLU A 49 -1.97 -5.06 -5.80
C GLU A 49 -3.41 -4.61 -5.54
N ALA A 50 -4.42 -5.25 -6.14
CA ALA A 50 -5.82 -4.95 -5.84
C ALA A 50 -6.17 -5.26 -4.37
N GLY A 51 -5.68 -6.38 -3.84
CA GLY A 51 -5.82 -6.75 -2.42
C GLY A 51 -5.10 -5.76 -1.49
N LEU A 52 -3.93 -5.28 -1.88
CA LEU A 52 -3.17 -4.27 -1.14
C LEU A 52 -3.97 -2.96 -0.99
N GLN A 53 -4.75 -2.57 -2.01
CA GLN A 53 -5.61 -1.40 -1.90
C GLN A 53 -6.71 -1.55 -0.83
N VAL A 54 -7.19 -2.76 -0.55
CA VAL A 54 -8.13 -3.02 0.56
C VAL A 54 -7.45 -2.74 1.90
N VAL A 55 -6.19 -3.15 2.05
CA VAL A 55 -5.39 -2.86 3.25
C VAL A 55 -5.23 -1.35 3.42
N TYR A 56 -4.87 -0.63 2.36
CA TYR A 56 -4.72 0.83 2.41
C TYR A 56 -6.05 1.56 2.64
N ALA A 57 -7.16 1.10 2.07
CA ALA A 57 -8.48 1.65 2.36
C ALA A 57 -8.84 1.46 3.84
N THR A 58 -8.55 0.28 4.41
CA THR A 58 -8.75 -0.02 5.83
C THR A 58 -7.87 0.87 6.71
N MET A 59 -6.59 1.01 6.36
CA MET A 59 -5.68 1.92 7.05
C MET A 59 -6.13 3.38 6.96
N ALA A 60 -6.72 3.82 5.85
CA ALA A 60 -7.25 5.16 5.72
C ALA A 60 -8.44 5.41 6.65
N ILE A 61 -9.32 4.41 6.84
CA ILE A 61 -10.41 4.47 7.83
C ILE A 61 -9.83 4.57 9.25
N VAL A 62 -8.88 3.70 9.60
CA VAL A 62 -8.21 3.70 10.91
C VAL A 62 -7.51 5.04 11.12
N GLY A 63 -6.71 5.49 10.16
CA GLY A 63 -6.01 6.77 10.16
C GLY A 63 -6.97 7.92 10.36
N TRP A 64 -8.10 7.95 9.65
CA TRP A 64 -9.13 8.96 9.88
C TRP A 64 -9.65 8.93 11.32
N ILE A 65 -9.99 7.76 11.88
CA ILE A 65 -10.57 7.62 13.23
C ILE A 65 -9.60 8.07 14.33
N PHE A 66 -8.31 7.72 14.22
CA PHE A 66 -7.31 7.98 15.25
C PHE A 66 -6.61 9.33 15.08
N TRP A 67 -6.53 9.88 13.87
CA TRP A 67 -5.90 11.19 13.64
C TRP A 67 -6.70 12.31 14.31
N GLY A 68 -6.03 13.06 15.18
CA GLY A 68 -6.61 14.12 16.00
C GLY A 68 -7.11 13.66 17.37
N ARG A 69 -6.96 12.38 17.73
CA ARG A 69 -7.15 11.89 19.11
C ARG A 69 -5.89 11.92 19.95
N ASP A 70 -4.74 12.11 19.32
CA ASP A 70 -3.46 12.23 19.99
C ASP A 70 -3.13 13.72 20.21
N ASN A 71 -3.19 14.16 21.47
CA ASN A 71 -2.73 15.48 21.92
C ASN A 71 -1.32 15.39 22.53
N THR A 72 -0.65 14.26 22.40
CA THR A 72 0.71 14.08 22.91
C THR A 72 1.70 14.80 22.00
N THR A 73 2.59 15.59 22.60
CA THR A 73 3.73 16.22 21.93
C THR A 73 4.90 15.25 21.75
N ASP A 74 4.69 13.96 22.02
CA ASP A 74 5.74 12.95 21.99
C ASP A 74 6.14 12.64 20.55
N THR A 75 7.29 13.16 20.16
CA THR A 75 7.92 12.80 18.89
C THR A 75 8.60 11.45 19.04
N LEU A 76 8.15 10.43 18.30
CA LEU A 76 8.85 9.16 18.23
C LEU A 76 10.26 9.37 17.66
N PRO A 77 11.32 8.85 18.31
CA PRO A 77 12.68 9.01 17.81
C PRO A 77 12.88 8.25 16.50
N VAL A 78 13.48 8.89 15.50
CA VAL A 78 13.94 8.22 14.29
C VAL A 78 15.11 7.31 14.65
N THR A 79 14.98 6.02 14.35
CA THR A 79 16.00 5.01 14.66
C THR A 79 16.46 4.31 13.39
N THR A 80 17.72 3.85 13.39
CA THR A 80 18.28 3.02 12.32
C THR A 80 18.30 1.55 12.74
N ARG A 81 18.10 0.65 11.78
CA ARG A 81 18.20 -0.80 12.01
C ARG A 81 19.56 -1.32 11.55
N SER A 82 19.99 -2.44 12.14
CA SER A 82 21.26 -3.07 11.76
C SER A 82 21.14 -3.79 10.42
N TRP A 83 22.28 -4.05 9.76
CA TRP A 83 22.30 -4.76 8.48
C TRP A 83 21.62 -6.14 8.53
N GLN A 84 21.69 -6.83 9.68
CA GLN A 84 21.03 -8.13 9.86
C GLN A 84 19.51 -8.03 9.69
N PHE A 85 18.89 -6.95 10.19
CA PHE A 85 17.45 -6.71 10.01
C PHE A 85 17.10 -6.59 8.52
N HIS A 86 17.88 -5.83 7.76
CA HIS A 86 17.68 -5.67 6.32
C HIS A 86 17.85 -7.00 5.58
N ALA A 87 18.88 -7.80 5.92
CA ALA A 87 19.07 -9.12 5.34
C ALA A 87 17.90 -10.07 5.63
N THR A 88 17.40 -10.08 6.87
CA THR A 88 16.22 -10.89 7.24
C THR A 88 14.94 -10.40 6.55
N ALA A 89 14.76 -9.08 6.40
CA ALA A 89 13.61 -8.51 5.72
C ALA A 89 13.64 -8.86 4.22
N LEU A 90 14.78 -8.72 3.55
CA LEU A 90 14.97 -9.09 2.16
C LEU A 90 14.72 -10.59 1.92
N LEU A 91 15.21 -11.44 2.82
CA LEU A 91 14.93 -12.88 2.74
C LEU A 91 13.44 -13.18 2.91
N GLY A 92 12.78 -12.54 3.88
CA GLY A 92 11.33 -12.65 4.08
C GLY A 92 10.53 -12.20 2.87
N ILE A 93 10.90 -11.07 2.26
CA ILE A 93 10.30 -10.57 1.02
C ILE A 93 10.49 -11.57 -0.12
N ALA A 94 11.69 -12.11 -0.31
CA ALA A 94 11.96 -13.08 -1.37
C ALA A 94 11.12 -14.36 -1.20
N ILE A 95 11.02 -14.89 0.03
CA ILE A 95 10.21 -16.08 0.34
C ILE A 95 8.72 -15.78 0.13
N GLY A 96 8.22 -14.66 0.66
CA GLY A 96 6.83 -14.25 0.53
C GLY A 96 6.44 -14.03 -0.93
N THR A 97 7.30 -13.40 -1.72
CA THR A 97 7.14 -13.19 -3.16
C THR A 97 7.07 -14.51 -3.91
N TRP A 98 7.98 -15.44 -3.62
CA TRP A 98 8.00 -16.74 -4.26
C TRP A 98 6.76 -17.56 -3.92
N ALA A 99 6.36 -17.59 -2.64
CA ALA A 99 5.19 -18.35 -2.18
C ALA A 99 3.89 -17.81 -2.78
N SER A 100 3.63 -16.50 -2.64
CA SER A 100 2.42 -15.87 -3.18
C SER A 100 2.41 -15.84 -4.71
N GLY A 101 3.54 -15.55 -5.35
CA GLY A 101 3.67 -15.58 -6.81
C GLY A 101 3.42 -16.97 -7.40
N SER A 102 3.91 -18.03 -6.75
CA SER A 102 3.64 -19.42 -7.15
C SER A 102 2.16 -19.79 -6.97
N TRP A 103 1.53 -19.32 -5.89
CA TRP A 103 0.10 -19.51 -5.65
C TRP A 103 -0.75 -18.79 -6.72
N LEU A 104 -0.44 -17.52 -7.03
CA LEU A 104 -1.13 -16.79 -8.10
C LEU A 104 -0.95 -17.48 -9.45
N ALA A 105 0.27 -17.93 -9.78
CA ALA A 105 0.55 -18.61 -11.04
C ALA A 105 -0.20 -19.94 -11.20
N ALA A 106 -0.46 -20.65 -10.10
CA ALA A 106 -1.13 -21.94 -10.11
C ALA A 106 -2.66 -21.84 -10.08
N TYR A 107 -3.22 -20.82 -9.43
CA TYR A 107 -4.66 -20.75 -9.12
C TYR A 107 -5.40 -19.55 -9.70
N THR A 108 -4.71 -18.63 -10.37
CA THR A 108 -5.32 -17.41 -10.95
C THR A 108 -4.82 -17.17 -12.37
N ASP A 109 -5.50 -16.29 -13.09
CA ASP A 109 -5.09 -15.80 -14.40
C ASP A 109 -4.32 -14.46 -14.32
N ALA A 110 -3.60 -14.26 -13.21
CA ALA A 110 -2.83 -13.03 -12.95
C ALA A 110 -1.82 -12.75 -14.07
N ALA A 111 -1.75 -11.48 -14.50
CA ALA A 111 -0.96 -11.10 -15.65
C ALA A 111 0.56 -11.26 -15.42
N ARG A 112 1.04 -10.94 -14.21
CA ARG A 112 2.45 -11.05 -13.80
C ARG A 112 2.59 -11.48 -12.33
N PRO A 113 2.33 -12.77 -12.01
CA PRO A 113 2.18 -13.27 -10.64
C PRO A 113 3.33 -12.91 -9.69
N PHE A 114 4.58 -13.10 -10.11
CA PHE A 114 5.75 -12.85 -9.25
C PHE A 114 6.09 -11.38 -9.07
N VAL A 115 5.82 -10.54 -10.08
CA VAL A 115 6.08 -9.09 -9.98
C VAL A 115 5.03 -8.44 -9.10
N ASP A 116 3.75 -8.78 -9.32
CA ASP A 116 2.59 -8.38 -8.51
C ASP A 116 2.79 -8.76 -7.03
N ALA A 117 3.12 -10.03 -6.78
CA ALA A 117 3.47 -10.51 -5.44
C ALA A 117 4.66 -9.76 -4.83
N GLY A 118 5.72 -9.50 -5.62
CA GLY A 118 6.95 -8.89 -5.13
C GLY A 118 6.77 -7.46 -4.65
N THR A 119 6.05 -6.64 -5.41
CA THR A 119 5.75 -5.25 -5.03
C THR A 119 4.82 -5.22 -3.82
N THR A 120 3.80 -6.08 -3.79
CA THR A 120 2.85 -6.12 -2.68
C THR A 120 3.48 -6.60 -1.36
N VAL A 121 4.25 -7.68 -1.37
CA VAL A 121 4.94 -8.19 -0.15
C VAL A 121 5.93 -7.15 0.38
N SER A 122 6.67 -6.49 -0.52
CA SER A 122 7.60 -5.41 -0.14
C SER A 122 6.86 -4.22 0.49
N ALA A 123 5.72 -3.83 -0.08
CA ALA A 123 4.90 -2.73 0.41
C ALA A 123 4.36 -3.01 1.82
N ILE A 124 3.89 -4.24 2.09
CA ILE A 124 3.42 -4.66 3.42
C ILE A 124 4.55 -4.59 4.45
N VAL A 125 5.75 -5.07 4.11
CA VAL A 125 6.91 -5.04 5.04
C VAL A 125 7.36 -3.60 5.35
N CYS A 126 7.15 -2.66 4.42
CA CYS A 126 7.53 -1.26 4.57
C CYS A 126 6.48 -0.42 5.33
N THR A 127 5.22 -0.88 5.37
CA THR A 127 4.07 -0.15 5.94
C THR A 127 3.96 -0.41 7.44
#